data_AF-A0A7S1WW96-F1
#
_entry.id   AF-A0A7S1WW96-F1
#
_cell.length_a   1.000
_cell.length_b   1.000
_cell.length_c   1.000
_cell.angle_alpha   90.00
_cell.angle_beta   90.00
_cell.angle_gamma   90.00
#
_symmetry.space_group_name_H-M   'P 1'
#
loop_
_entity.id
_entity.type
_entity.pdbx_description
1 polymer ?
#
loop_
_entity_poly.entity_id
_entity_poly.type
_entity_poly.pdbx_seq_one_letter_code
_entity_poly.pdbx_strand_id
1 'polypeptide(L)'
;ATSGRSARPRPPASSAAAARSSGRGARSSNPQSGARPSKRQKLDEQPQNQALVTQGPSPEDPANRAMVLAGQLYGATLPPAVANLRDAAARAAQAAAWVAGAAKEAARAAEALAAATREAMPMESEKVKAEEALKLAEELVTSLTGASNTGLELTMQAQDAMVRAARLGEPALCQSPANGGPPQNSAALGADGSPEEARRRWASAVLGPQAKAPTPASDSVPDAATGAAPEPPEQGTLQVEEVGCSAPQLALPPPPAAEATLSVEPQSSKKATPAKRPAPGEAAAKRHSLKLLGRMQRSMTGCKLAEWRAERSLLNAGRTGRRIRDTDVTFVLDAWKFRRNDKRINVIPDGKGFVSSEMLGLVSIRAYRKLVVARNSHKFPSVTKLLCQYLYDNPPAGLPRGTQFPFTTVCINKDYAAKRHRDNNNTGLSIVRALGNFKGGRLKYWPDDPGPKQAPDVNKLGESEAVVLDVRGRSVAMDSTRAHEVEPFEGRRYSLVYFTIPWVDSASKEVKESCNNQFGLELRPHVASEDIWKTVKCPFPYNRGFAAKPASD
;
A
#
# COMPACT_ATOMS: atom_id res chain seq x y z
N ALA A 1 14.57 -60.40 38.92
CA ALA A 1 14.26 -60.30 37.48
C ALA A 1 14.45 -58.85 37.02
N THR A 2 15.60 -58.61 36.39
CA THR A 2 15.99 -57.52 35.46
C THR A 2 15.34 -56.14 35.56
N SER A 3 16.10 -55.19 36.10
CA SER A 3 16.00 -53.75 35.84
C SER A 3 17.03 -53.34 34.78
N GLY A 4 16.57 -52.99 33.57
CA GLY A 4 17.42 -52.56 32.46
C GLY A 4 17.43 -51.04 32.32
N ARG A 5 18.50 -50.38 32.80
CA ARG A 5 18.78 -48.95 32.52
C ARG A 5 19.35 -48.81 31.11
N SER A 6 18.65 -48.05 30.27
CA SER A 6 19.08 -47.67 28.92
C SER A 6 20.13 -46.55 28.97
N ALA A 7 21.30 -46.82 28.39
CA ALA A 7 22.40 -45.88 28.23
C ALA A 7 22.14 -44.93 27.04
N ARG A 8 22.30 -43.62 27.26
CA ARG A 8 22.32 -42.61 26.19
C ARG A 8 23.70 -42.59 25.50
N PRO A 9 23.78 -42.49 24.16
CA PRO A 9 25.05 -42.32 23.47
C PRO A 9 25.52 -40.85 23.52
N ARG A 10 26.82 -40.66 23.72
CA ARG A 10 27.54 -39.39 23.56
C ARG A 10 27.69 -39.04 22.08
N PRO A 11 27.68 -37.75 21.69
CA PRO A 11 28.01 -37.33 20.33
C PRO A 11 29.53 -37.32 20.08
N PRO A 12 29.99 -37.52 18.83
CA PRO A 12 31.41 -37.52 18.49
C PRO A 12 32.00 -36.11 18.41
N ALA A 13 33.26 -36.01 18.82
CA ALA A 13 34.09 -34.82 18.78
C ALA A 13 34.42 -34.41 17.33
N SER A 14 34.25 -33.12 17.01
CA SER A 14 34.72 -32.50 15.78
C SER A 14 36.18 -32.09 15.92
N SER A 15 37.06 -32.68 15.12
CA SER A 15 38.44 -32.26 14.93
C SER A 15 38.51 -31.00 14.05
N ALA A 16 39.04 -29.91 14.60
CA ALA A 16 39.42 -28.73 13.84
C ALA A 16 40.94 -28.73 13.70
N ALA A 17 41.44 -29.01 12.48
CA ALA A 17 42.83 -28.83 12.13
C ALA A 17 43.03 -27.45 11.51
N ALA A 18 43.90 -26.67 12.14
CA ALA A 18 44.36 -25.37 11.70
C ALA A 18 45.40 -25.49 10.59
N ALA A 19 45.33 -24.63 9.58
CA ALA A 19 46.45 -24.32 8.71
C ALA A 19 46.59 -22.79 8.63
N ARG A 20 47.59 -22.27 9.36
CA ARG A 20 48.13 -20.92 9.23
C ARG A 20 49.20 -20.95 8.16
N SER A 21 49.14 -20.05 7.18
CA SER A 21 50.31 -19.67 6.39
C SER A 21 50.51 -18.16 6.44
N SER A 22 51.68 -17.80 6.93
CA SER A 22 52.23 -16.47 7.09
C SER A 22 52.89 -16.00 5.80
N GLY A 23 52.53 -14.80 5.33
CA GLY A 23 53.26 -14.07 4.29
C GLY A 23 53.48 -12.63 4.72
N ARG A 24 54.63 -12.37 5.36
CA ARG A 24 55.16 -11.02 5.62
C ARG A 24 55.80 -10.48 4.34
N GLY A 25 55.38 -9.30 3.91
CA GLY A 25 56.06 -8.46 2.92
C GLY A 25 56.21 -7.05 3.47
N ALA A 26 57.45 -6.57 3.57
CA ALA A 26 57.85 -5.30 4.18
C ALA A 26 58.10 -4.21 3.12
N ARG A 27 58.32 -2.97 3.62
CA ARG A 27 58.73 -1.72 2.95
C ARG A 27 57.54 -0.91 2.41
N SER A 28 57.45 0.42 2.55
CA SER A 28 58.47 1.46 2.51
C SER A 28 58.00 2.74 3.23
N SER A 29 58.98 3.54 3.62
CA SER A 29 59.00 4.83 4.33
C SER A 29 58.28 6.03 3.67
N ASN A 30 57.75 6.88 4.56
CA ASN A 30 57.60 8.37 4.62
C ASN A 30 58.42 9.24 3.62
N PRO A 31 58.29 10.59 3.57
CA PRO A 31 57.26 11.52 4.10
C PRO A 31 56.82 12.61 3.09
N GLN A 32 55.82 13.45 3.41
CA GLN A 32 55.91 14.90 3.17
C GLN A 32 54.84 15.72 3.90
N SER A 33 55.33 16.64 4.71
CA SER A 33 54.64 17.72 5.39
C SER A 33 54.42 18.90 4.44
N GLY A 34 53.22 19.49 4.48
CA GLY A 34 52.88 20.73 3.79
C GLY A 34 52.14 21.67 4.73
N ALA A 35 52.82 22.75 5.12
CA ALA A 35 52.34 23.79 6.02
C ALA A 35 51.67 24.97 5.27
N ARG A 36 50.92 25.78 6.04
CA ARG A 36 50.48 27.19 5.86
C ARG A 36 49.01 27.43 5.45
N PRO A 37 48.45 28.63 5.72
CA PRO A 37 48.71 29.58 6.80
C PRO A 37 47.43 30.08 7.53
N SER A 38 47.66 30.64 8.72
CA SER A 38 46.72 31.46 9.49
C SER A 38 46.38 32.79 8.79
N LYS A 39 45.11 33.19 8.84
CA LYS A 39 44.68 34.58 8.62
C LYS A 39 43.86 35.07 9.82
N ARG A 40 44.21 36.28 10.23
CA ARG A 40 43.77 37.04 11.40
C ARG A 40 42.63 37.99 10.99
N GLN A 41 41.73 38.25 11.94
CA GLN A 41 40.90 39.45 12.16
C GLN A 41 39.83 39.88 11.13
N LYS A 42 38.58 40.00 11.60
CA LYS A 42 37.98 41.30 11.99
C LYS A 42 36.73 41.11 12.88
N LEU A 43 36.62 42.00 13.85
CA LEU A 43 35.52 42.22 14.79
C LEU A 43 34.41 43.09 14.14
N ASP A 44 33.28 43.11 14.85
CA ASP A 44 32.12 44.02 14.80
C ASP A 44 31.02 43.75 13.77
N GLU A 45 29.86 43.30 14.28
CA GLU A 45 28.57 44.02 14.19
C GLU A 45 27.48 43.26 14.98
N GLN A 46 26.92 43.93 16.00
CA GLN A 46 25.72 43.50 16.72
C GLN A 46 24.47 43.68 15.84
N PRO A 47 23.50 42.73 15.84
CA PRO A 47 22.14 43.05 15.48
C PRO A 47 21.26 43.25 16.73
N GLN A 48 20.51 44.35 16.69
CA GLN A 48 19.53 44.78 17.67
C GLN A 48 18.38 43.78 17.80
N ASN A 49 18.00 43.49 19.05
CA ASN A 49 16.79 42.77 19.42
C ASN A 49 15.53 43.56 18.99
N GLN A 50 14.73 42.99 18.09
CA GLN A 50 13.31 43.35 17.96
C GLN A 50 12.46 42.19 18.48
N ALA A 51 11.73 42.47 19.55
CA ALA A 51 10.76 41.56 20.14
C ALA A 51 9.59 41.31 19.17
N LEU A 52 9.39 40.04 18.78
CA LEU A 52 8.23 39.60 18.01
C LEU A 52 7.03 39.45 18.94
N VAL A 53 6.07 40.38 18.83
CA VAL A 53 4.73 40.21 19.41
C VAL A 53 3.95 39.24 18.51
N THR A 54 3.70 38.02 19.00
CA THR A 54 2.89 37.03 18.27
C THR A 54 1.41 37.38 18.41
N GLN A 55 0.82 37.96 17.36
CA GLN A 55 -0.64 38.06 17.22
C GLN A 55 -1.22 36.68 16.84
N GLY A 56 -2.29 36.27 17.52
CA GLY A 56 -3.01 35.03 17.24
C GLY A 56 -3.63 34.98 15.82
N PRO A 57 -4.05 33.80 15.35
CA PRO A 57 -4.57 33.63 13.99
C PRO A 57 -5.83 34.47 13.77
N SER A 58 -5.78 35.30 12.73
CA SER A 58 -6.90 36.11 12.25
C SER A 58 -8.06 35.20 11.78
N PRO A 59 -9.34 35.61 11.96
CA PRO A 59 -10.53 34.89 11.49
C PRO A 59 -10.62 34.66 9.96
N GLU A 60 -9.60 35.05 9.18
CA GLU A 60 -9.55 34.92 7.71
C GLU A 60 -8.72 33.72 7.19
N ASP A 61 -8.57 32.64 7.97
CA ASP A 61 -7.84 31.44 7.56
C ASP A 61 -8.47 30.76 6.29
N PRO A 62 -7.71 30.54 5.20
CA PRO A 62 -8.16 29.89 3.97
C PRO A 62 -8.78 28.49 4.15
N ALA A 63 -8.44 27.78 5.24
CA ALA A 63 -9.02 26.48 5.58
C ALA A 63 -10.49 26.60 6.03
N ASN A 64 -10.83 27.67 6.77
CA ASN A 64 -12.20 27.95 7.21
C ASN A 64 -13.10 28.38 6.04
N ARG A 65 -12.54 29.03 5.01
CA ARG A 65 -13.31 29.54 3.86
C ARG A 65 -13.69 28.47 2.83
N ALA A 66 -12.82 27.47 2.62
CA ALA A 66 -13.12 26.32 1.75
C ALA A 66 -14.26 25.44 2.31
N MET A 67 -14.41 25.42 3.63
CA MET A 67 -15.49 24.73 4.35
C MET A 67 -16.84 25.46 4.25
N VAL A 68 -16.85 26.79 4.33
CA VAL A 68 -18.07 27.61 4.18
C VAL A 68 -18.68 27.50 2.77
N LEU A 69 -17.83 27.42 1.72
CA LEU A 69 -18.29 27.23 0.34
C LEU A 69 -18.87 25.83 0.08
N ALA A 70 -18.39 24.79 0.76
CA ALA A 70 -18.96 23.44 0.68
C ALA A 70 -20.37 23.37 1.29
N GLY A 71 -20.66 24.18 2.32
CA GLY A 71 -22.00 24.31 2.89
C GLY A 71 -22.99 25.12 2.03
N GLN A 72 -22.50 25.96 1.11
CA GLN A 72 -23.34 26.76 0.21
C GLN A 72 -23.72 26.02 -1.08
N LEU A 73 -22.99 24.96 -1.44
CA LEU A 73 -23.24 24.16 -2.66
C LEU A 73 -24.26 23.03 -2.46
N TYR A 74 -24.61 22.69 -1.22
CA TYR A 74 -25.65 21.74 -0.88
C TYR A 74 -26.78 22.48 -0.15
N GLY A 75 -27.80 22.91 -0.89
CA GLY A 75 -28.94 23.72 -0.41
C GLY A 75 -29.89 23.03 0.57
N ALA A 76 -29.43 22.06 1.35
CA ALA A 76 -30.18 21.50 2.47
C ALA A 76 -29.67 22.15 3.76
N THR A 77 -30.54 22.90 4.43
CA THR A 77 -30.27 23.34 5.81
C THR A 77 -30.08 22.11 6.68
N LEU A 78 -28.84 21.87 7.12
CA LEU A 78 -28.55 20.83 8.11
C LEU A 78 -29.40 21.08 9.36
N PRO A 79 -29.88 20.02 10.04
CA PRO A 79 -30.53 20.18 11.34
C PRO A 79 -29.62 20.99 12.28
N PRO A 80 -30.15 21.95 13.06
CA PRO A 80 -29.34 22.82 13.93
C PRO A 80 -28.37 22.06 14.84
N ALA A 81 -28.75 20.86 15.31
CA ALA A 81 -27.89 19.99 16.11
C ALA A 81 -26.63 19.51 15.36
N VAL A 82 -26.76 19.17 14.07
CA VAL A 82 -25.63 18.71 13.23
C VAL A 82 -24.70 19.87 12.89
N ALA A 83 -25.26 21.07 12.66
CA ALA A 83 -24.47 22.29 12.46
C ALA A 83 -23.64 22.65 13.70
N ASN A 84 -24.24 22.62 14.89
CA ASN A 84 -23.56 22.88 16.17
C ASN A 84 -22.42 21.89 16.44
N LEU A 85 -22.64 20.59 16.15
CA LEU A 85 -21.62 19.55 16.32
C LEU A 85 -20.43 19.77 15.38
N ARG A 86 -20.71 20.13 14.11
CA ARG A 86 -19.69 20.42 13.12
C ARG A 86 -18.83 21.62 13.53
N ASP A 87 -19.46 22.70 13.99
CA ASP A 87 -18.75 23.91 14.41
C ASP A 87 -17.93 23.69 15.68
N ALA A 88 -18.42 22.87 16.62
CA ALA A 88 -17.65 22.46 17.80
C ALA A 88 -16.42 21.63 17.41
N ALA A 89 -16.57 20.67 16.50
CA ALA A 89 -15.46 19.86 16.00
C ALA A 89 -14.43 20.71 15.23
N ALA A 90 -14.88 21.71 14.46
CA ALA A 90 -13.99 22.66 13.78
C ALA A 90 -13.16 23.50 14.77
N ARG A 91 -13.79 24.02 15.83
CA ARG A 91 -13.08 24.75 16.89
C ARG A 91 -12.08 23.86 17.64
N ALA A 92 -12.45 22.61 17.92
CA ALA A 92 -11.56 21.63 18.55
C ALA A 92 -10.35 21.32 17.66
N ALA A 93 -10.55 21.14 16.35
CA ALA A 93 -9.47 20.93 15.39
C ALA A 93 -8.52 22.13 15.33
N GLN A 94 -9.06 23.36 15.33
CA GLN A 94 -8.26 24.58 15.31
C GLN A 94 -7.43 24.75 16.59
N ALA A 95 -8.03 24.50 17.76
CA ALA A 95 -7.33 24.55 19.04
C ALA A 95 -6.22 23.49 19.13
N ALA A 96 -6.51 22.25 18.71
CA ALA A 96 -5.52 21.17 18.71
C ALA A 96 -4.34 21.45 17.76
N ALA A 97 -4.62 22.02 16.58
CA ALA A 97 -3.59 22.43 15.62
C ALA A 97 -2.71 23.57 16.19
N TRP A 98 -3.31 24.52 16.91
CA TRP A 98 -2.55 25.59 17.58
C TRP A 98 -1.63 25.04 18.67
N VAL A 99 -2.13 24.14 19.53
CA VAL A 99 -1.32 23.47 20.57
C VAL A 99 -0.16 22.70 19.93
N ALA A 100 -0.41 21.97 18.84
CA ALA A 100 0.64 21.25 18.13
C ALA A 100 1.72 22.19 17.56
N GLY A 101 1.30 23.31 16.97
CA GLY A 101 2.21 24.35 16.46
C GLY A 101 3.07 24.98 17.56
N ALA A 102 2.45 25.39 18.67
CA ALA A 102 3.13 26.00 19.81
C ALA A 102 4.12 25.03 20.46
N ALA A 103 3.71 23.77 20.68
CA ALA A 103 4.58 22.75 21.26
C ALA A 103 5.79 22.44 20.37
N LYS A 104 5.60 22.40 19.05
CA LYS A 104 6.69 22.19 18.09
C LYS A 104 7.71 23.33 18.09
N GLU A 105 7.24 24.58 18.14
CA GLU A 105 8.14 25.74 18.17
C GLU A 105 8.89 25.81 19.51
N ALA A 106 8.23 25.51 20.62
CA ALA A 106 8.87 25.39 21.92
C ALA A 106 9.92 24.27 21.94
N ALA A 107 9.67 23.12 21.30
CA ALA A 107 10.64 22.04 21.19
C ALA A 107 11.91 22.49 20.43
N ARG A 108 11.76 23.25 19.34
CA ARG A 108 12.89 23.83 18.61
C ARG A 108 13.69 24.82 19.45
N ALA A 109 13.01 25.67 20.22
CA ALA A 109 13.67 26.60 21.12
C ALA A 109 14.45 25.85 22.20
N ALA A 110 13.90 24.77 22.75
CA ALA A 110 14.58 23.91 23.72
C ALA A 110 15.79 23.16 23.10
N GLU A 111 15.69 22.68 21.86
CA GLU A 111 16.83 22.09 21.13
C GLU A 111 17.95 23.12 20.89
N ALA A 112 17.59 24.35 20.51
CA ALA A 112 18.55 25.44 20.32
C ALA A 112 19.24 25.80 21.64
N LEU A 113 18.50 25.84 22.75
CA LEU A 113 19.06 26.05 24.09
C LEU A 113 20.02 24.91 24.47
N ALA A 114 19.63 23.65 24.26
CA ALA A 114 20.49 22.49 24.51
C ALA A 114 21.78 22.51 23.67
N ALA A 115 21.71 22.98 22.41
CA ALA A 115 22.87 23.16 21.56
C ALA A 115 23.81 24.26 22.11
N ALA A 116 23.26 25.43 22.46
CA ALA A 116 24.03 26.53 23.05
C ALA A 116 24.71 26.12 24.38
N THR A 117 24.00 25.38 25.24
CA THR A 117 24.56 24.86 26.51
C THR A 117 25.73 23.91 26.26
N ARG A 118 25.67 23.07 25.21
CA ARG A 118 26.80 22.18 24.84
C ARG A 118 28.02 22.95 24.36
N GLU A 119 27.82 24.02 23.61
CA GLU A 119 28.91 24.86 23.11
C GLU A 119 29.55 25.72 24.23
N ALA A 120 28.76 26.13 25.23
CA ALA A 120 29.20 26.99 26.31
C ALA A 120 29.87 26.28 27.50
N MET A 121 30.07 24.95 27.45
CA MET A 121 30.61 24.13 28.55
C MET A 121 31.85 24.79 29.22
N PRO A 122 31.74 25.26 30.49
CA PRO A 122 32.82 25.98 31.17
C PRO A 122 33.85 25.04 31.81
N MET A 123 34.88 25.63 32.45
CA MET A 123 35.87 24.93 33.27
C MET A 123 35.23 24.01 34.33
N GLU A 124 35.98 22.98 34.74
CA GLU A 124 35.55 21.81 35.52
C GLU A 124 34.63 22.08 36.74
N SER A 125 34.68 23.27 37.35
CA SER A 125 33.85 23.66 38.49
C SER A 125 32.36 23.89 38.18
N GLU A 126 31.98 24.08 36.91
CA GLU A 126 30.57 24.33 36.52
C GLU A 126 29.94 23.19 35.70
N LYS A 127 30.73 22.16 35.39
CA LYS A 127 30.33 21.02 34.54
C LYS A 127 29.09 20.30 35.04
N VAL A 128 28.96 20.09 36.35
CA VAL A 128 27.80 19.41 36.96
C VAL A 128 26.50 20.19 36.71
N LYS A 129 26.53 21.52 36.81
CA LYS A 129 25.35 22.36 36.57
C LYS A 129 25.00 22.42 35.08
N ALA A 130 26.00 22.43 34.19
CA ALA A 130 25.80 22.39 32.75
C ALA A 130 25.21 21.04 32.29
N GLU A 131 25.66 19.92 32.85
CA GLU A 131 25.10 18.59 32.59
C GLU A 131 23.64 18.47 33.07
N GLU A 132 23.32 19.02 34.25
CA GLU A 132 21.94 19.06 34.76
C GLU A 132 21.02 19.93 33.89
N ALA A 133 21.49 21.10 33.46
CA ALA A 133 20.75 21.98 32.55
C ALA A 133 20.53 21.32 31.17
N LEU A 134 21.52 20.61 30.65
CA LEU A 134 21.39 19.87 29.38
C LEU A 134 20.36 18.75 29.50
N LYS A 135 20.38 17.99 30.60
CA LYS A 135 19.40 16.94 30.87
C LYS A 135 17.97 17.49 30.94
N LEU A 136 17.75 18.59 31.65
CA LEU A 136 16.44 19.24 31.72
C LEU A 136 15.95 19.74 30.35
N ALA A 137 16.85 20.26 29.52
CA ALA A 137 16.51 20.70 28.17
C ALA A 137 16.10 19.51 27.27
N GLU A 138 16.81 18.37 27.35
CA GLU A 138 16.47 17.14 26.62
C GLU A 138 15.13 16.53 27.08
N GLU A 139 14.85 16.55 28.39
CA GLU A 139 13.55 16.15 28.94
C GLU A 139 12.42 17.05 28.43
N LEU A 140 12.64 18.38 28.41
CA LEU A 140 11.68 19.35 27.90
C LEU A 140 11.39 19.16 26.40
N VAL A 141 12.41 18.93 25.56
CA VAL A 141 12.23 18.61 24.13
C VAL A 141 11.37 17.36 23.96
N THR A 142 11.61 16.34 24.78
CA THR A 142 10.84 15.08 24.75
C THR A 142 9.37 15.33 25.09
N SER A 143 9.09 16.05 26.18
CA SER A 143 7.71 16.37 26.60
C SER A 143 6.97 17.23 25.56
N LEU A 144 7.64 18.26 25.00
CA LEU A 144 7.04 19.14 23.99
C LEU A 144 6.79 18.43 22.66
N THR A 145 7.68 17.53 22.27
CA THR A 145 7.46 16.66 21.09
C THR A 145 6.26 15.74 21.33
N GLY A 146 6.11 15.18 22.53
CA GLY A 146 4.92 14.43 22.94
C GLY A 146 3.64 15.24 22.81
N ALA A 147 3.61 16.45 23.38
CA ALA A 147 2.46 17.35 23.30
C ALA A 147 2.12 17.75 21.85
N SER A 148 3.14 17.98 21.00
CA SER A 148 2.95 18.23 19.57
C SER A 148 2.27 17.07 18.86
N ASN A 149 2.68 15.84 19.16
CA ASN A 149 2.10 14.64 18.56
C ASN A 149 0.66 14.42 19.03
N THR A 150 0.38 14.61 20.33
CA THR A 150 -0.99 14.54 20.86
C THR A 150 -1.90 15.60 20.23
N GLY A 151 -1.41 16.83 20.04
CA GLY A 151 -2.18 17.87 19.35
C GLY A 151 -2.49 17.51 17.89
N LEU A 152 -1.55 16.87 17.18
CA LEU A 152 -1.78 16.36 15.83
C LEU A 152 -2.83 15.24 15.80
N GLU A 153 -2.76 14.30 16.75
CA GLU A 153 -3.73 13.21 16.88
C GLU A 153 -5.14 13.74 17.17
N LEU A 154 -5.28 14.67 18.11
CA LEU A 154 -6.55 15.32 18.42
C LEU A 154 -7.12 16.08 17.21
N THR A 155 -6.25 16.71 16.40
CA THR A 155 -6.66 17.37 15.15
C THR A 155 -7.24 16.35 14.17
N MET A 156 -6.60 15.18 14.02
CA MET A 156 -7.11 14.11 13.16
C MET A 156 -8.45 13.55 13.66
N GLN A 157 -8.59 13.33 14.97
CA GLN A 157 -9.83 12.85 15.58
C GLN A 157 -10.97 13.86 15.40
N ALA A 158 -10.69 15.16 15.57
CA ALA A 158 -11.66 16.22 15.34
C ALA A 158 -12.09 16.31 13.86
N GLN A 159 -11.15 16.13 12.91
CA GLN A 159 -11.47 16.04 11.49
C GLN A 159 -12.35 14.84 11.14
N ASP A 160 -12.07 13.68 11.72
CA ASP A 160 -12.88 12.48 11.55
C ASP A 160 -14.29 12.66 12.14
N ALA A 161 -14.41 13.31 13.30
CA ALA A 161 -15.69 13.71 13.87
C ALA A 161 -16.49 14.65 12.95
N MET A 162 -15.83 15.62 12.29
CA MET A 162 -16.47 16.47 11.29
C MET A 162 -17.00 15.68 10.09
N VAL A 163 -16.24 14.70 9.58
CA VAL A 163 -16.67 13.86 8.46
C VAL A 163 -17.88 13.01 8.84
N ARG A 164 -17.88 12.43 10.06
CA ARG A 164 -19.05 11.70 10.58
C ARG A 164 -20.28 12.60 10.71
N ALA A 165 -20.12 13.80 11.25
CA ALA A 165 -21.23 14.77 11.37
C ALA A 165 -21.82 15.14 10.00
N ALA A 166 -20.98 15.30 8.98
CA ALA A 166 -21.43 15.59 7.62
C ALA A 166 -22.29 14.44 7.02
N ARG A 167 -21.92 13.18 7.30
CA ARG A 167 -22.68 12.01 6.84
C ARG A 167 -24.06 11.86 7.48
N LEU A 168 -24.23 12.33 8.72
CA LEU A 168 -25.54 12.34 9.38
C LEU A 168 -26.52 13.34 8.75
N GLY A 169 -26.02 14.28 7.95
CA GLY A 169 -26.82 15.29 7.25
C GLY A 169 -27.24 14.90 5.83
N GLU A 170 -26.77 13.76 5.29
CA GLU A 170 -27.18 13.32 3.96
C GLU A 170 -28.55 12.61 4.05
N PRO A 171 -29.60 13.10 3.35
CA PRO A 171 -30.85 12.37 3.25
C PRO A 171 -30.56 11.02 2.60
N ALA A 172 -31.07 9.94 3.18
CA ALA A 172 -30.95 8.60 2.64
C ALA A 172 -31.54 8.57 1.22
N LEU A 173 -30.68 8.69 0.21
CA LEU A 173 -31.06 8.54 -1.19
C LEU A 173 -31.65 7.14 -1.36
N CYS A 174 -32.95 7.11 -1.64
CA CYS A 174 -33.74 5.91 -1.84
C CYS A 174 -33.00 4.91 -2.74
N GLN A 175 -32.73 3.73 -2.19
CA GLN A 175 -32.41 2.56 -2.99
C GLN A 175 -33.65 2.26 -3.85
N SER A 176 -33.57 2.53 -5.15
CA SER A 176 -34.62 2.13 -6.10
C SER A 176 -34.71 0.61 -6.12
N PRO A 177 -35.91 0.01 -6.01
CA PRO A 177 -36.08 -1.41 -6.22
C PRO A 177 -35.88 -1.72 -7.71
N ALA A 178 -35.03 -2.70 -7.99
CA ALA A 178 -34.86 -3.26 -9.32
C ALA A 178 -36.14 -4.02 -9.72
N ASN A 179 -36.93 -3.45 -10.63
CA ASN A 179 -37.97 -4.19 -11.34
C ASN A 179 -37.61 -4.27 -12.82
N GLY A 180 -37.41 -5.51 -13.28
CA GLY A 180 -37.19 -5.84 -14.68
C GLY A 180 -38.51 -5.87 -15.45
N GLY A 181 -38.52 -5.22 -16.61
CA GLY A 181 -39.52 -5.38 -17.66
C GLY A 181 -38.85 -5.13 -19.02
N PRO A 182 -39.22 -5.87 -20.09
CA PRO A 182 -38.58 -5.74 -21.40
C PRO A 182 -39.08 -4.48 -22.13
N PRO A 183 -38.27 -3.87 -23.01
CA PRO A 183 -38.64 -2.61 -23.64
C PRO A 183 -39.58 -2.84 -24.82
N GLN A 184 -40.67 -2.07 -24.86
CA GLN A 184 -41.48 -1.87 -26.06
C GLN A 184 -40.88 -0.77 -26.92
N ASN A 185 -40.87 -1.02 -28.23
CA ASN A 185 -40.44 -0.12 -29.28
C ASN A 185 -41.31 1.16 -29.32
N SER A 186 -40.66 2.32 -29.42
CA SER A 186 -41.20 3.47 -30.13
C SER A 186 -40.07 4.29 -30.74
N ALA A 187 -40.34 4.77 -31.95
CA ALA A 187 -39.38 5.29 -32.91
C ALA A 187 -39.16 6.81 -32.81
N ALA A 188 -38.02 7.21 -33.38
CA ALA A 188 -37.71 8.50 -34.01
C ALA A 188 -37.56 9.75 -33.12
N LEU A 189 -36.31 10.25 -33.04
CA LEU A 189 -35.87 11.51 -33.68
C LEU A 189 -34.33 11.59 -33.61
N GLY A 190 -33.71 11.88 -34.75
CA GLY A 190 -32.29 11.70 -35.01
C GLY A 190 -31.35 12.76 -34.39
N ALA A 191 -30.11 12.32 -34.18
CA ALA A 191 -28.89 13.12 -34.24
C ALA A 191 -27.71 12.13 -34.28
N ASP A 192 -27.24 11.82 -35.48
CA ASP A 192 -26.17 10.86 -35.72
C ASP A 192 -24.81 11.42 -35.27
N GLY A 193 -24.14 10.66 -34.43
CA GLY A 193 -22.73 10.80 -34.09
C GLY A 193 -22.27 9.56 -33.36
N SER A 194 -21.66 8.62 -34.08
CA SER A 194 -21.20 7.36 -33.49
C SER A 194 -20.13 7.62 -32.41
N PRO A 195 -20.18 6.93 -31.25
CA PRO A 195 -19.10 6.96 -30.25
C PRO A 195 -17.72 6.62 -30.82
N GLU A 196 -17.67 5.94 -31.97
CA GLU A 196 -16.45 5.58 -32.67
C GLU A 196 -15.83 6.76 -33.44
N GLU A 197 -16.65 7.69 -33.96
CA GLU A 197 -16.19 8.94 -34.55
C GLU A 197 -15.65 9.92 -33.49
N ALA A 198 -16.26 9.94 -32.30
CA ALA A 198 -15.74 10.71 -31.16
C ALA A 198 -14.37 10.17 -30.70
N ARG A 199 -14.16 8.85 -30.75
CA ARG A 199 -12.86 8.22 -30.47
C ARG A 199 -11.81 8.48 -31.55
N ARG A 200 -12.19 8.47 -32.84
CA ARG A 200 -11.30 8.84 -33.95
C ARG A 200 -10.88 10.31 -33.90
N ARG A 201 -11.83 11.22 -33.59
CA ARG A 201 -11.54 12.67 -33.43
C ARG A 201 -10.61 12.94 -32.26
N TRP A 202 -10.75 12.22 -31.14
CA TRP A 202 -9.84 12.34 -30.00
C TRP A 202 -8.43 11.79 -30.32
N ALA A 203 -8.34 10.63 -30.99
CA ALA A 203 -7.07 10.02 -31.36
C ALA A 203 -6.24 10.90 -32.33
N SER A 204 -6.91 11.57 -33.28
CA SER A 204 -6.26 12.47 -34.25
C SER A 204 -5.80 13.81 -33.65
N ALA A 205 -6.35 14.22 -32.50
CA ALA A 205 -5.99 15.48 -31.84
C ALA A 205 -4.84 15.33 -30.81
N VAL A 206 -4.58 14.10 -30.34
CA VAL A 206 -3.59 13.81 -29.28
C VAL A 206 -2.28 13.26 -29.84
N LEU A 207 -2.32 12.58 -31.00
CA LEU A 207 -1.15 11.96 -31.61
C LEU A 207 -0.87 12.65 -32.95
N GLY A 208 0.07 13.59 -32.95
CA GLY A 208 0.58 14.21 -34.17
C GLY A 208 1.13 13.17 -35.17
N PRO A 209 1.40 13.57 -36.42
CA PRO A 209 1.65 12.64 -37.53
C PRO A 209 2.84 11.72 -37.24
N GLN A 210 2.60 10.41 -37.22
CA GLN A 210 3.67 9.41 -37.16
C GLN A 210 4.36 9.28 -38.51
N ALA A 211 5.68 9.39 -38.49
CA ALA A 211 6.55 9.09 -39.62
C ALA A 211 6.47 7.61 -39.99
N LYS A 212 6.35 7.32 -41.29
CA LYS A 212 6.44 5.98 -41.87
C LYS A 212 7.78 5.34 -41.51
N ALA A 213 7.75 4.21 -40.80
CA ALA A 213 8.88 3.31 -40.66
C ALA A 213 8.94 2.34 -41.86
N PRO A 214 10.16 1.97 -42.31
CA PRO A 214 10.37 1.19 -43.53
C PRO A 214 10.02 -0.29 -43.34
N THR A 215 9.45 -0.87 -44.39
CA THR A 215 9.26 -2.31 -44.59
C THR A 215 10.60 -3.04 -44.63
N PRO A 216 10.83 -4.08 -43.81
CA PRO A 216 11.93 -5.01 -44.05
C PRO A 216 11.53 -6.06 -45.08
N ALA A 217 12.50 -6.36 -45.95
CA ALA A 217 12.44 -7.31 -47.04
C ALA A 217 12.17 -8.74 -46.58
N SER A 218 11.44 -9.46 -47.44
CA SER A 218 11.19 -10.89 -47.36
C SER A 218 12.44 -11.68 -47.75
N ASP A 219 13.04 -12.40 -46.80
CA ASP A 219 13.99 -13.46 -47.11
C ASP A 219 13.29 -14.83 -46.97
N SER A 220 13.34 -15.54 -48.09
CA SER A 220 12.89 -16.90 -48.36
C SER A 220 13.60 -17.95 -47.49
N VAL A 221 12.82 -18.87 -46.92
CA VAL A 221 13.30 -20.15 -46.36
C VAL A 221 12.77 -21.28 -47.26
N PRO A 222 13.60 -22.28 -47.61
CA PRO A 222 13.18 -23.38 -48.47
C PRO A 222 12.48 -24.52 -47.70
N ASP A 223 11.61 -25.20 -48.46
CA ASP A 223 10.86 -26.40 -48.13
C ASP A 223 11.71 -27.56 -47.57
N ALA A 224 11.15 -28.27 -46.58
CA ALA A 224 11.39 -29.70 -46.43
C ALA A 224 10.31 -30.41 -45.59
N ALA A 225 9.79 -31.49 -46.19
CA ALA A 225 9.31 -32.72 -45.58
C ALA A 225 7.93 -32.73 -44.87
N THR A 226 6.92 -33.07 -45.67
CA THR A 226 5.69 -33.76 -45.29
C THR A 226 5.97 -35.11 -44.61
N GLY A 227 5.54 -35.25 -43.36
CA GLY A 227 5.45 -36.53 -42.65
C GLY A 227 4.04 -36.68 -42.08
N ALA A 228 3.32 -37.69 -42.55
CA ALA A 228 1.95 -38.02 -42.17
C ALA A 228 1.85 -38.43 -40.68
N ALA A 229 0.81 -37.94 -39.99
CA ALA A 229 0.40 -38.39 -38.67
C ALA A 229 -1.02 -39.00 -38.74
N PRO A 230 -1.29 -40.09 -38.01
CA PRO A 230 -2.54 -40.83 -38.12
C PRO A 230 -3.69 -40.22 -37.30
N GLU A 231 -4.91 -40.53 -37.75
CA GLU A 231 -6.20 -40.11 -37.19
C GLU A 231 -6.41 -40.52 -35.72
N PRO A 232 -7.16 -39.71 -34.93
CA PRO A 232 -7.63 -40.10 -33.61
C PRO A 232 -8.94 -40.91 -33.67
N PRO A 233 -9.15 -41.90 -32.78
CA PRO A 233 -10.40 -42.65 -32.74
C PRO A 233 -11.54 -41.89 -32.04
N GLU A 234 -12.73 -42.31 -32.46
CA GLU A 234 -14.08 -41.84 -32.19
C GLU A 234 -14.42 -41.55 -30.71
N GLN A 235 -15.18 -40.46 -30.53
CA GLN A 235 -15.80 -40.07 -29.28
C GLN A 235 -17.11 -40.85 -29.07
N GLY A 236 -17.16 -41.61 -27.97
CA GLY A 236 -18.40 -42.21 -27.46
C GLY A 236 -19.30 -41.17 -26.79
N THR A 237 -20.48 -40.95 -27.35
CA THR A 237 -21.59 -40.19 -26.77
C THR A 237 -22.16 -40.91 -25.55
N LEU A 238 -22.02 -40.33 -24.36
CA LEU A 238 -22.76 -40.70 -23.15
C LEU A 238 -23.97 -39.76 -23.01
N GLN A 239 -25.15 -40.34 -23.07
CA GLN A 239 -26.43 -39.69 -22.75
C GLN A 239 -26.50 -39.47 -21.23
N VAL A 240 -26.83 -38.25 -20.81
CA VAL A 240 -27.19 -37.93 -19.42
C VAL A 240 -28.65 -37.55 -19.41
N GLU A 241 -29.46 -38.34 -18.70
CA GLU A 241 -30.87 -38.10 -18.45
C GLU A 241 -31.09 -36.83 -17.61
N GLU A 242 -31.95 -35.93 -18.10
CA GLU A 242 -32.46 -34.80 -17.33
C GLU A 242 -33.58 -35.26 -16.40
N VAL A 243 -33.35 -35.18 -15.09
CA VAL A 243 -34.40 -35.33 -14.07
C VAL A 243 -34.97 -33.95 -13.76
N GLY A 244 -36.19 -33.72 -14.26
CA GLY A 244 -36.99 -32.53 -13.95
C GLY A 244 -37.52 -32.53 -12.52
N CYS A 245 -37.41 -31.39 -11.85
CA CYS A 245 -38.13 -31.11 -10.61
C CYS A 245 -38.78 -29.72 -10.73
N SER A 246 -40.11 -29.73 -10.89
CA SER A 246 -40.98 -28.54 -10.81
C SER A 246 -41.85 -28.62 -9.56
N ALA A 247 -41.96 -27.51 -8.82
CA ALA A 247 -43.13 -27.00 -8.07
C ALA A 247 -42.68 -25.96 -7.01
N PRO A 248 -43.58 -25.15 -6.41
CA PRO A 248 -44.55 -24.25 -7.04
C PRO A 248 -44.38 -22.80 -6.53
N GLN A 249 -44.78 -21.81 -7.34
CA GLN A 249 -44.87 -20.40 -6.93
C GLN A 249 -46.14 -20.15 -6.09
N LEU A 250 -45.96 -19.66 -4.86
CA LEU A 250 -47.00 -19.12 -4.01
C LEU A 250 -47.21 -17.62 -4.33
N ALA A 251 -48.42 -17.28 -4.77
CA ALA A 251 -48.86 -15.90 -5.00
C ALA A 251 -49.23 -15.22 -3.67
N LEU A 252 -48.81 -13.95 -3.51
CA LEU A 252 -49.24 -13.08 -2.40
C LEU A 252 -50.31 -12.08 -2.88
N PRO A 253 -51.23 -11.66 -1.99
CA PRO A 253 -52.31 -10.74 -2.32
C PRO A 253 -51.85 -9.27 -2.44
N PRO A 254 -52.58 -8.42 -3.18
CA PRO A 254 -52.25 -7.01 -3.35
C PRO A 254 -52.64 -6.16 -2.13
N PRO A 255 -51.92 -5.05 -1.83
CA PRO A 255 -52.27 -4.13 -0.76
C PRO A 255 -53.36 -3.11 -1.19
N PRO A 256 -54.10 -2.55 -0.22
CA PRO A 256 -55.20 -1.63 -0.48
C PRO A 256 -54.72 -0.20 -0.80
N ALA A 257 -55.46 0.46 -1.69
CA ALA A 257 -55.29 1.85 -2.08
C ALA A 257 -55.67 2.80 -0.93
N ALA A 258 -54.86 3.84 -0.71
CA ALA A 258 -55.22 4.99 0.12
C ALA A 258 -54.90 6.28 -0.66
N GLU A 259 -55.96 7.03 -0.90
CA GLU A 259 -55.96 8.37 -1.47
C GLU A 259 -55.47 9.40 -0.43
N ALA A 260 -54.61 10.33 -0.84
CA ALA A 260 -54.43 11.60 -0.14
C ALA A 260 -53.89 12.65 -1.13
N THR A 261 -54.82 13.44 -1.67
CA THR A 261 -54.58 14.68 -2.42
C THR A 261 -54.08 15.77 -1.47
N LEU A 262 -52.92 16.35 -1.75
CA LEU A 262 -52.43 17.57 -1.09
C LEU A 262 -51.98 18.57 -2.17
N SER A 263 -52.68 19.71 -2.19
CA SER A 263 -52.51 20.84 -3.09
C SER A 263 -51.17 21.55 -2.84
N VAL A 264 -50.44 21.83 -3.93
CA VAL A 264 -49.19 22.61 -3.91
C VAL A 264 -49.51 24.04 -4.36
N GLU A 265 -49.28 25.02 -3.47
CA GLU A 265 -49.23 26.44 -3.83
C GLU A 265 -47.88 26.83 -4.47
N PRO A 266 -47.86 27.75 -5.44
CA PRO A 266 -46.63 28.18 -6.11
C PRO A 266 -45.85 29.19 -5.26
N GLN A 267 -44.69 28.78 -4.74
CA GLN A 267 -43.77 29.71 -4.07
C GLN A 267 -42.86 30.46 -5.07
N SER A 268 -43.02 31.78 -5.01
CA SER A 268 -42.27 32.85 -5.66
C SER A 268 -40.73 32.67 -5.61
N SER A 269 -40.11 32.79 -6.78
CA SER A 269 -38.67 32.87 -7.04
C SER A 269 -37.96 33.98 -6.26
N LYS A 270 -37.11 33.61 -5.30
CA LYS A 270 -36.14 34.54 -4.66
C LYS A 270 -34.84 34.56 -5.46
N LYS A 271 -34.50 35.75 -5.97
CA LYS A 271 -33.26 36.08 -6.70
C LYS A 271 -32.02 35.67 -5.89
N ALA A 272 -31.17 34.84 -6.49
CA ALA A 272 -29.86 34.49 -5.96
C ALA A 272 -28.94 35.72 -5.88
N THR A 273 -28.39 35.98 -4.70
CA THR A 273 -27.39 37.02 -4.48
C THR A 273 -26.02 36.56 -5.04
N PRO A 274 -25.26 37.45 -5.69
CA PRO A 274 -24.00 37.09 -6.34
C PRO A 274 -22.92 36.74 -5.30
N ALA A 275 -22.29 35.57 -5.46
CA ALA A 275 -21.22 35.08 -4.60
C ALA A 275 -20.04 36.08 -4.56
N LYS A 276 -19.70 36.54 -3.35
CA LYS A 276 -18.63 37.49 -3.06
C LYS A 276 -17.28 36.92 -3.53
N ARG A 277 -16.63 37.57 -4.51
CA ARG A 277 -15.33 37.14 -5.06
C ARG A 277 -14.29 36.96 -3.93
N PRO A 278 -13.50 35.87 -3.92
CA PRO A 278 -12.44 35.68 -2.92
C PRO A 278 -11.42 36.83 -3.02
N ALA A 279 -10.90 37.25 -1.87
CA ALA A 279 -9.95 38.35 -1.79
C ALA A 279 -8.69 38.05 -2.66
N PRO A 280 -8.11 39.03 -3.36
CA PRO A 280 -7.01 38.83 -4.31
C PRO A 280 -5.79 38.06 -3.75
N GLY A 281 -5.53 38.15 -2.44
CA GLY A 281 -4.39 37.48 -1.78
C GLY A 281 -4.53 35.96 -1.65
N GLU A 282 -5.75 35.44 -1.50
CA GLU A 282 -5.96 34.01 -1.20
C GLU A 282 -5.71 33.11 -2.41
N ALA A 283 -6.07 33.60 -3.60
CA ALA A 283 -5.80 32.90 -4.87
C ALA A 283 -4.31 32.88 -5.20
N ALA A 284 -3.56 33.92 -4.83
CA ALA A 284 -2.11 33.99 -5.03
C ALA A 284 -1.37 33.00 -4.12
N ALA A 285 -1.75 32.90 -2.83
CA ALA A 285 -1.16 31.95 -1.89
C ALA A 285 -1.40 30.48 -2.31
N LYS A 286 -2.62 30.14 -2.74
CA LYS A 286 -2.96 28.80 -3.26
C LYS A 286 -2.14 28.47 -4.52
N ARG A 287 -1.99 29.42 -5.45
CA ARG A 287 -1.15 29.25 -6.65
C ARG A 287 0.33 29.05 -6.31
N HIS A 288 0.87 29.78 -5.34
CA HIS A 288 2.27 29.65 -4.93
C HIS A 288 2.54 28.29 -4.28
N SER A 289 1.66 27.84 -3.37
CA SER A 289 1.77 26.52 -2.71
C SER A 289 1.72 25.37 -3.74
N LEU A 290 0.79 25.41 -4.70
CA LEU A 290 0.70 24.41 -5.77
C LEU A 290 1.95 24.39 -6.66
N LYS A 291 2.53 25.56 -6.97
CA LYS A 291 3.79 25.64 -7.72
C LYS A 291 4.96 25.03 -6.95
N LEU A 292 5.05 25.29 -5.64
CA LEU A 292 6.12 24.73 -4.79
C LEU A 292 6.01 23.21 -4.69
N LEU A 293 4.80 22.67 -4.45
CA LEU A 293 4.53 21.23 -4.47
C LEU A 293 4.89 20.62 -5.83
N GLY A 294 4.54 21.28 -6.93
CA GLY A 294 4.92 20.84 -8.28
C GLY A 294 6.42 20.87 -8.55
N ARG A 295 7.18 21.77 -7.90
CA ARG A 295 8.65 21.81 -7.99
C ARG A 295 9.29 20.70 -7.16
N MET A 296 8.82 20.48 -5.92
CA MET A 296 9.26 19.37 -5.08
C MET A 296 8.97 18.01 -5.71
N GLN A 297 7.79 17.85 -6.31
CA GLN A 297 7.41 16.62 -7.00
C GLN A 297 8.36 16.31 -8.17
N ARG A 298 8.83 17.33 -8.89
CA ARG A 298 9.79 17.16 -10.00
C ARG A 298 11.20 16.82 -9.54
N SER A 299 11.60 17.20 -8.33
CA SER A 299 12.91 16.83 -7.79
C SER A 299 12.94 15.44 -7.15
N MET A 300 11.79 14.89 -6.78
CA MET A 300 11.72 13.55 -6.19
C MET A 300 11.79 12.46 -7.27
N THR A 301 12.66 11.48 -7.06
CA THR A 301 12.79 10.31 -7.95
C THR A 301 12.86 9.02 -7.13
N GLY A 302 12.59 7.88 -7.78
CA GLY A 302 12.69 6.56 -7.16
C GLY A 302 11.84 6.40 -5.91
N CYS A 303 12.39 5.74 -4.89
CA CYS A 303 11.66 5.40 -3.67
C CYS A 303 11.14 6.63 -2.88
N LYS A 304 11.79 7.80 -2.95
CA LYS A 304 11.27 9.03 -2.32
C LYS A 304 9.97 9.50 -2.99
N LEU A 305 9.92 9.42 -4.32
CA LEU A 305 8.69 9.73 -5.07
C LEU A 305 7.60 8.70 -4.76
N ALA A 306 7.95 7.41 -4.67
CA ALA A 306 7.00 6.37 -4.30
C ALA A 306 6.41 6.58 -2.90
N GLU A 307 7.24 6.93 -1.92
CA GLU A 307 6.81 7.25 -0.56
C GLU A 307 5.82 8.42 -0.53
N TRP A 308 6.13 9.52 -1.20
CA TRP A 308 5.22 10.66 -1.31
C TRP A 308 3.91 10.30 -2.02
N ARG A 309 3.95 9.45 -3.07
CA ARG A 309 2.75 8.96 -3.76
C ARG A 309 1.89 8.09 -2.84
N ALA A 310 2.51 7.29 -1.98
CA ALA A 310 1.82 6.45 -1.01
C ALA A 310 1.13 7.28 0.07
N GLU A 311 1.83 8.25 0.65
CA GLU A 311 1.28 9.21 1.62
C GLU A 311 0.05 9.93 1.03
N ARG A 312 0.16 10.45 -0.20
CA ARG A 312 -0.95 11.11 -0.88
C ARG A 312 -2.14 10.18 -1.13
N SER A 313 -1.87 8.92 -1.48
CA SER A 313 -2.92 7.92 -1.72
C SER A 313 -3.67 7.59 -0.43
N LEU A 314 -2.95 7.41 0.68
CA LEU A 314 -3.51 7.20 2.01
C LEU A 314 -4.33 8.40 2.49
N LEU A 315 -3.80 9.62 2.36
CA LEU A 315 -4.52 10.83 2.74
C LEU A 315 -5.81 11.00 1.93
N ASN A 316 -5.75 10.77 0.62
CA ASN A 316 -6.94 10.84 -0.23
C ASN A 316 -7.98 9.78 0.16
N ALA A 317 -7.53 8.55 0.46
CA ALA A 317 -8.40 7.48 0.93
C ALA A 317 -9.08 7.84 2.26
N GLY A 318 -8.32 8.32 3.25
CA GLY A 318 -8.86 8.79 4.53
C GLY A 318 -9.88 9.92 4.38
N ARG A 319 -9.58 10.93 3.55
CA ARG A 319 -10.48 12.07 3.33
C ARG A 319 -11.79 11.71 2.64
N THR A 320 -11.74 10.78 1.68
CA THR A 320 -12.92 10.42 0.88
C THR A 320 -13.65 9.19 1.43
N GLY A 321 -13.04 8.47 2.37
CA GLY A 321 -13.50 7.16 2.83
C GLY A 321 -13.45 6.07 1.75
N ARG A 322 -12.80 6.33 0.60
CA ARG A 322 -12.65 5.31 -0.45
C ARG A 322 -11.57 4.30 -0.05
N ARG A 323 -11.72 3.08 -0.58
CA ARG A 323 -10.69 2.03 -0.48
C ARG A 323 -9.46 2.34 -1.35
N ILE A 324 -8.31 1.80 -0.95
CA ILE A 324 -7.11 1.71 -1.77
C ILE A 324 -7.36 0.72 -2.91
N ARG A 325 -7.11 1.16 -4.14
CA ARG A 325 -7.33 0.40 -5.38
C ARG A 325 -6.01 -0.02 -6.00
N ASP A 326 -6.07 -0.97 -6.92
CA ASP A 326 -4.91 -1.43 -7.71
C ASP A 326 -4.16 -0.28 -8.36
N THR A 327 -4.88 0.73 -8.86
CA THR A 327 -4.31 1.92 -9.49
C THR A 327 -3.48 2.78 -8.54
N ASP A 328 -3.84 2.83 -7.25
CA ASP A 328 -3.07 3.58 -6.26
C ASP A 328 -1.74 2.87 -5.98
N VAL A 329 -1.79 1.53 -5.89
CA VAL A 329 -0.61 0.71 -5.64
C VAL A 329 0.32 0.70 -6.84
N THR A 330 -0.17 0.51 -8.06
CA THR A 330 0.68 0.56 -9.27
C THR A 330 1.27 1.96 -9.46
N PHE A 331 0.53 3.03 -9.17
CA PHE A 331 1.05 4.40 -9.18
C PHE A 331 2.26 4.57 -8.25
N VAL A 332 2.28 3.91 -7.09
CA VAL A 332 3.41 3.91 -6.17
C VAL A 332 4.55 3.01 -6.66
N LEU A 333 4.25 1.78 -7.07
CA LEU A 333 5.25 0.79 -7.48
C LEU A 333 5.95 1.16 -8.78
N ASP A 334 5.31 1.91 -9.68
CA ASP A 334 5.94 2.45 -10.89
C ASP A 334 7.04 3.47 -10.57
N ALA A 335 6.92 4.20 -9.46
CA ALA A 335 7.98 5.08 -8.98
C ALA A 335 9.04 4.34 -8.14
N TRP A 336 8.74 3.13 -7.66
CA TRP A 336 9.62 2.40 -6.76
C TRP A 336 10.88 1.89 -7.47
N LYS A 337 12.05 2.19 -6.90
CA LYS A 337 13.35 1.75 -7.45
C LYS A 337 13.76 0.42 -6.81
N PHE A 338 13.41 -0.68 -7.49
CA PHE A 338 13.76 -2.02 -7.06
C PHE A 338 15.27 -2.27 -7.11
N ARG A 339 15.80 -2.89 -6.06
CA ARG A 339 17.17 -3.42 -6.05
C ARG A 339 17.23 -4.75 -6.77
N ARG A 340 18.42 -5.06 -7.29
CA ARG A 340 18.76 -6.40 -7.79
C ARG A 340 18.91 -7.34 -6.60
N ASN A 341 18.28 -8.50 -6.67
CA ASN A 341 18.38 -9.56 -5.67
C ASN A 341 18.89 -10.84 -6.34
N ASP A 342 20.15 -11.14 -6.08
CA ASP A 342 20.90 -12.32 -6.53
C ASP A 342 20.90 -13.43 -5.47
N LYS A 343 20.42 -13.16 -4.26
CA LYS A 343 20.43 -14.12 -3.14
C LYS A 343 19.25 -15.09 -3.16
N ARG A 344 18.18 -14.78 -3.90
CA ARG A 344 16.99 -15.64 -4.01
C ARG A 344 17.12 -16.66 -5.16
N ILE A 345 18.21 -17.43 -5.17
CA ILE A 345 18.57 -18.34 -6.26
C ILE A 345 17.41 -19.24 -6.69
N ASN A 346 16.64 -19.75 -5.72
CA ASN A 346 15.52 -20.67 -5.95
C ASN A 346 14.38 -20.09 -6.81
N VAL A 347 14.28 -18.76 -6.95
CA VAL A 347 13.21 -18.10 -7.72
C VAL A 347 13.71 -17.42 -8.99
N ILE A 348 15.03 -17.38 -9.21
CA ILE A 348 15.62 -16.70 -10.37
C ILE A 348 15.34 -17.52 -11.64
N PRO A 349 14.66 -16.95 -12.66
CA PRO A 349 14.37 -17.64 -13.92
C PRO A 349 15.64 -18.13 -14.63
N ASP A 350 15.52 -19.14 -15.48
CA ASP A 350 16.65 -19.66 -16.24
C ASP A 350 17.28 -18.57 -17.13
N GLY A 351 18.61 -18.57 -17.18
CA GLY A 351 19.39 -17.57 -17.90
C GLY A 351 19.38 -16.16 -17.27
N LYS A 352 18.75 -15.95 -16.11
CA LYS A 352 18.80 -14.66 -15.38
C LYS A 352 19.79 -14.75 -14.22
N GLY A 353 20.48 -13.64 -13.93
CA GLY A 353 21.42 -13.54 -12.81
C GLY A 353 20.85 -12.88 -11.54
N PHE A 354 19.65 -12.30 -11.62
CA PHE A 354 19.00 -11.64 -10.49
C PHE A 354 17.50 -11.49 -10.75
N VAL A 355 16.75 -11.18 -9.69
CA VAL A 355 15.36 -10.73 -9.75
C VAL A 355 15.20 -9.37 -9.08
N SER A 356 14.16 -8.62 -9.46
CA SER A 356 13.79 -7.39 -8.77
C SER A 356 12.77 -7.71 -7.68
N SER A 357 13.24 -7.80 -6.43
CA SER A 357 12.42 -8.21 -5.29
C SER A 357 12.81 -7.42 -4.03
N GLU A 358 11.81 -6.97 -3.28
CA GLU A 358 11.98 -6.17 -2.06
C GLU A 358 11.13 -6.74 -0.92
N MET A 359 11.62 -6.58 0.31
CA MET A 359 10.97 -7.06 1.53
C MET A 359 10.61 -5.87 2.41
N LEU A 360 9.35 -5.82 2.85
CA LEU A 360 8.81 -4.84 3.79
C LEU A 360 8.16 -5.55 4.98
N GLY A 361 8.04 -4.86 6.11
CA GLY A 361 7.52 -5.39 7.36
C GLY A 361 8.60 -6.07 8.21
N LEU A 362 8.24 -7.11 8.94
CA LEU A 362 9.13 -7.87 9.79
C LEU A 362 10.02 -8.81 8.96
N VAL A 363 11.30 -8.89 9.28
CA VAL A 363 12.25 -9.81 8.63
C VAL A 363 13.16 -10.47 9.68
N SER A 364 13.64 -11.67 9.37
CA SER A 364 14.58 -12.39 10.23
C SER A 364 16.01 -12.23 9.72
N ILE A 365 16.89 -11.71 10.58
CA ILE A 365 18.34 -11.73 10.33
C ILE A 365 18.88 -13.10 10.75
N ARG A 366 19.18 -13.95 9.75
CA ARG A 366 19.63 -15.33 9.96
C ARG A 366 20.86 -15.46 10.87
N ALA A 367 21.84 -14.55 10.72
CA ALA A 367 23.10 -14.61 11.47
C ALA A 367 22.91 -14.54 13.00
N TYR A 368 21.88 -13.82 13.47
CA TYR A 368 21.64 -13.58 14.89
C TYR A 368 20.30 -14.10 15.37
N ARG A 369 19.54 -14.78 14.49
CA ARG A 369 18.14 -15.19 14.73
C ARG A 369 17.27 -14.07 15.31
N LYS A 370 17.56 -12.82 14.92
CA LYS A 370 16.88 -11.63 15.43
C LYS A 370 15.81 -11.17 14.46
N LEU A 371 14.60 -10.95 14.96
CA LEU A 371 13.53 -10.32 14.21
C LEU A 371 13.68 -8.80 14.26
N VAL A 372 13.66 -8.17 13.10
CA VAL A 372 13.79 -6.72 12.94
C VAL A 372 12.81 -6.23 11.87
N VAL A 373 12.50 -4.95 11.90
CA VAL A 373 11.77 -4.32 10.79
C VAL A 373 12.73 -4.13 9.61
N ALA A 374 12.25 -4.41 8.40
CA ALA A 374 13.01 -4.22 7.18
C ALA A 374 13.46 -2.76 7.03
N ARG A 375 14.71 -2.56 6.62
CA ARG A 375 15.29 -1.21 6.44
C ARG A 375 14.45 -0.31 5.51
N ASN A 376 13.84 -0.89 4.47
CA ASN A 376 13.02 -0.14 3.54
C ASN A 376 11.67 0.27 4.15
N SER A 377 11.14 -0.47 5.13
CA SER A 377 9.94 -0.04 5.86
C SER A 377 10.22 1.18 6.73
N HIS A 378 11.35 1.23 7.44
CA HIS A 378 11.73 2.43 8.18
C HIS A 378 11.96 3.65 7.28
N LYS A 379 12.58 3.45 6.11
CA LYS A 379 12.86 4.56 5.18
C LYS A 379 11.62 5.06 4.45
N PHE A 380 10.67 4.17 4.19
CA PHE A 380 9.49 4.41 3.37
C PHE A 380 8.24 3.85 4.09
N PRO A 381 7.89 4.42 5.26
CA PRO A 381 6.80 3.93 6.10
C PRO A 381 5.45 3.97 5.40
N SER A 382 5.17 5.03 4.62
CA SER A 382 3.90 5.23 3.94
C SER A 382 3.68 4.19 2.85
N VAL A 383 4.73 3.76 2.14
CA VAL A 383 4.62 2.63 1.21
C VAL A 383 4.22 1.35 1.95
N THR A 384 4.87 1.06 3.08
CA THR A 384 4.52 -0.15 3.87
C THR A 384 3.08 -0.07 4.37
N LYS A 385 2.67 1.08 4.91
CA LYS A 385 1.31 1.33 5.40
C LYS A 385 0.26 1.23 4.31
N LEU A 386 0.54 1.77 3.11
CA LEU A 386 -0.34 1.65 1.96
C LEU A 386 -0.56 0.19 1.58
N LEU A 387 0.50 -0.63 1.55
CA LEU A 387 0.38 -2.04 1.18
C LEU A 387 -0.35 -2.88 2.24
N CYS A 388 -0.22 -2.52 3.53
CA CYS A 388 -1.00 -3.14 4.60
C CYS A 388 -2.49 -2.78 4.47
N GLN A 389 -2.80 -1.49 4.32
CA GLN A 389 -4.18 -1.03 4.09
C GLN A 389 -4.78 -1.63 2.81
N TYR A 390 -3.97 -1.80 1.77
CA TYR A 390 -4.42 -2.37 0.51
C TYR A 390 -4.92 -3.81 0.66
N LEU A 391 -4.23 -4.66 1.43
CA LEU A 391 -4.73 -6.02 1.71
C LEU A 391 -6.01 -5.98 2.53
N TYR A 392 -6.10 -5.08 3.52
CA TYR A 392 -7.31 -4.91 4.31
C TYR A 392 -8.52 -4.53 3.45
N ASP A 393 -8.33 -3.61 2.51
CA ASP A 393 -9.38 -3.13 1.60
C ASP A 393 -9.76 -4.16 0.53
N ASN A 394 -8.83 -5.07 0.20
CA ASN A 394 -8.93 -6.06 -0.87
C ASN A 394 -8.57 -7.47 -0.34
N PRO A 395 -9.32 -7.99 0.65
CA PRO A 395 -9.02 -9.27 1.25
C PRO A 395 -9.17 -10.41 0.24
N PRO A 396 -8.52 -11.55 0.47
CA PRO A 396 -8.76 -12.75 -0.33
C PRO A 396 -10.22 -13.19 -0.23
N ALA A 397 -10.71 -13.84 -1.28
CA ALA A 397 -12.06 -14.41 -1.28
C ALA A 397 -12.22 -15.43 -0.14
N GLY A 398 -13.40 -15.46 0.46
CA GLY A 398 -13.72 -16.38 1.58
C GLY A 398 -13.26 -15.90 2.96
N LEU A 399 -12.46 -14.84 3.07
CA LEU A 399 -12.17 -14.22 4.37
C LEU A 399 -13.42 -13.49 4.87
N PRO A 400 -13.89 -13.73 6.11
CA PRO A 400 -15.05 -13.03 6.65
C PRO A 400 -14.86 -11.51 6.62
N ARG A 401 -15.96 -10.79 6.34
CA ARG A 401 -15.92 -9.33 6.24
C ARG A 401 -15.46 -8.72 7.56
N GLY A 402 -14.47 -7.84 7.49
CA GLY A 402 -13.90 -7.17 8.67
C GLY A 402 -12.77 -7.95 9.35
N THR A 403 -12.55 -9.22 8.98
CA THR A 403 -11.40 -9.99 9.47
C THR A 403 -10.13 -9.54 8.76
N GLN A 404 -9.09 -9.22 9.52
CA GLN A 404 -7.77 -8.95 8.99
C GLN A 404 -7.03 -10.26 8.75
N PHE A 405 -6.45 -10.41 7.56
CA PHE A 405 -5.56 -11.53 7.31
C PHE A 405 -4.25 -11.33 8.08
N PRO A 406 -3.80 -12.30 8.89
CA PRO A 406 -2.56 -12.17 9.65
C PRO A 406 -1.36 -12.36 8.73
N PHE A 407 -0.50 -11.35 8.65
CA PHE A 407 0.79 -11.42 7.97
C PHE A 407 1.82 -10.57 8.71
N THR A 408 3.10 -10.86 8.53
CA THR A 408 4.19 -10.10 9.14
C THR A 408 5.04 -9.38 8.10
N THR A 409 4.98 -9.82 6.84
CA THR A 409 5.94 -9.46 5.82
C THR A 409 5.25 -9.33 4.47
N VAL A 410 5.65 -8.33 3.70
CA VAL A 410 5.23 -8.14 2.30
C VAL A 410 6.45 -8.27 1.41
N CYS A 411 6.44 -9.24 0.51
CA CYS A 411 7.39 -9.34 -0.58
C CYS A 411 6.81 -8.72 -1.85
N ILE A 412 7.54 -7.76 -2.43
CA ILE A 412 7.17 -7.11 -3.68
C ILE A 412 8.11 -7.60 -4.76
N ASN A 413 7.56 -8.17 -5.82
CA ASN A 413 8.31 -8.67 -6.97
C ASN A 413 7.97 -7.86 -8.21
N LYS A 414 8.96 -7.62 -9.06
CA LYS A 414 8.81 -6.86 -10.31
C LYS A 414 9.36 -7.66 -11.49
N ASP A 415 8.53 -7.87 -12.49
CA ASP A 415 8.89 -8.31 -13.84
C ASP A 415 9.75 -9.58 -13.92
N TYR A 416 9.43 -10.59 -13.13
CA TYR A 416 9.99 -11.93 -13.33
C TYR A 416 8.94 -13.03 -13.10
N ALA A 417 9.05 -14.10 -13.88
CA ALA A 417 8.28 -15.33 -13.73
C ALA A 417 9.06 -16.28 -12.82
N ALA A 418 8.71 -16.33 -11.53
CA ALA A 418 9.41 -17.16 -10.56
C ALA A 418 9.42 -18.64 -10.98
N LYS A 419 10.58 -19.28 -10.88
CA LYS A 419 10.71 -20.74 -11.01
C LYS A 419 9.87 -21.47 -9.98
N ARG A 420 9.64 -22.77 -10.22
CA ARG A 420 9.08 -23.67 -9.21
C ARG A 420 9.93 -23.68 -7.94
N HIS A 421 9.30 -23.38 -6.81
CA HIS A 421 9.96 -23.40 -5.52
C HIS A 421 8.96 -23.60 -4.38
N ARG A 422 9.51 -23.79 -3.17
CA ARG A 422 8.81 -23.76 -1.89
C ARG A 422 9.39 -22.66 -1.03
N ASP A 423 8.55 -21.94 -0.30
CA ASP A 423 9.02 -20.92 0.63
C ASP A 423 9.30 -21.52 2.02
N ASN A 424 10.57 -21.86 2.27
CA ASN A 424 11.00 -22.51 3.52
C ASN A 424 10.91 -21.62 4.78
N ASN A 425 10.73 -20.31 4.60
CA ASN A 425 10.75 -19.32 5.69
C ASN A 425 9.36 -18.75 5.99
N ASN A 426 8.30 -19.38 5.47
CA ASN A 426 6.93 -18.95 5.69
C ASN A 426 6.24 -19.94 6.65
N THR A 427 5.30 -19.45 7.43
CA THR A 427 4.42 -20.25 8.28
C THR A 427 2.97 -19.96 7.91
N GLY A 428 2.19 -21.02 7.71
CA GLY A 428 0.77 -20.91 7.40
C GLY A 428 0.49 -20.44 5.98
N LEU A 429 -0.64 -19.77 5.82
CA LEU A 429 -1.10 -19.27 4.53
C LEU A 429 -0.39 -17.98 4.14
N SER A 430 -0.18 -17.82 2.84
CA SER A 430 0.27 -16.59 2.20
C SER A 430 -0.83 -16.06 1.27
N ILE A 431 -0.89 -14.73 1.10
CA ILE A 431 -1.75 -14.10 0.10
C ILE A 431 -0.90 -13.61 -1.06
N VAL A 432 -1.28 -13.98 -2.28
CA VAL A 432 -0.66 -13.53 -3.52
C VAL A 432 -1.64 -12.68 -4.32
N ARG A 433 -1.16 -11.56 -4.83
CA ARG A 433 -1.88 -10.73 -5.81
C ARG A 433 -0.92 -10.19 -6.86
N ALA A 434 -1.33 -10.20 -8.12
CA ALA A 434 -0.61 -9.61 -9.23
C ALA A 434 -1.28 -8.32 -9.73
N LEU A 435 -0.46 -7.33 -10.04
CA LEU A 435 -0.85 -5.97 -10.45
C LEU A 435 -0.08 -5.55 -11.70
N GLY A 436 -0.58 -4.51 -12.36
CA GLY A 436 0.05 -3.93 -13.55
C GLY A 436 -0.64 -4.35 -14.86
N ASN A 437 -0.07 -3.89 -15.96
CA ASN A 437 -0.56 -4.19 -17.30
C ASN A 437 0.29 -5.31 -17.92
N PHE A 438 -0.19 -6.54 -17.78
CA PHE A 438 0.49 -7.74 -18.28
C PHE A 438 -0.50 -8.74 -18.88
N LYS A 439 0.01 -9.64 -19.72
CA LYS A 439 -0.70 -10.81 -20.29
C LYS A 439 0.04 -12.10 -19.89
N GLY A 440 -0.68 -13.16 -19.55
CA GLY A 440 -0.09 -14.39 -18.98
C GLY A 440 0.16 -14.27 -17.47
N GLY A 441 1.17 -14.97 -16.94
CA GLY A 441 1.67 -14.74 -15.59
C GLY A 441 0.74 -15.21 -14.47
N ARG A 442 -0.08 -16.22 -14.76
CA ARG A 442 -0.90 -16.92 -13.75
C ARG A 442 0.03 -17.70 -12.82
N LEU A 443 -0.49 -18.05 -11.66
CA LEU A 443 0.25 -18.77 -10.64
C LEU A 443 -0.11 -20.26 -10.73
N LYS A 444 0.87 -21.11 -11.03
CA LYS A 444 0.72 -22.56 -10.90
C LYS A 444 1.05 -22.95 -9.46
N TYR A 445 0.21 -23.80 -8.88
CA TYR A 445 0.27 -24.19 -7.48
C TYR A 445 0.01 -25.69 -7.36
N TRP A 446 0.81 -26.41 -6.56
CA TRP A 446 0.65 -27.85 -6.34
C TRP A 446 0.05 -28.08 -4.95
N PRO A 447 -1.28 -28.19 -4.81
CA PRO A 447 -1.94 -28.28 -3.51
C PRO A 447 -1.54 -29.54 -2.73
N ASP A 448 -1.29 -30.64 -3.46
CA ASP A 448 -0.96 -31.95 -2.91
C ASP A 448 0.55 -32.21 -2.85
N ASP A 449 1.38 -31.19 -3.10
CA ASP A 449 2.84 -31.32 -2.98
C ASP A 449 3.21 -31.87 -1.60
N PRO A 450 3.81 -33.06 -1.49
CA PRO A 450 4.03 -33.71 -0.20
C PRO A 450 5.18 -33.08 0.61
N GLY A 451 5.84 -32.05 0.07
CA GLY A 451 6.87 -31.28 0.73
C GLY A 451 8.29 -31.86 0.56
N PRO A 452 9.31 -31.14 1.06
CA PRO A 452 10.71 -31.40 0.71
C PRO A 452 11.27 -32.73 1.26
N LYS A 453 10.61 -33.36 2.23
CA LYS A 453 11.03 -34.67 2.75
C LYS A 453 10.68 -35.82 1.81
N GLN A 454 9.52 -35.75 1.16
CA GLN A 454 8.98 -36.82 0.32
C GLN A 454 9.28 -36.55 -1.16
N ALA A 455 9.20 -35.29 -1.58
CA ALA A 455 9.55 -34.82 -2.92
C ALA A 455 10.66 -33.75 -2.84
N PRO A 456 11.92 -34.14 -2.58
CA PRO A 456 13.02 -33.17 -2.40
C PRO A 456 13.26 -32.30 -3.63
N ASP A 457 13.09 -32.84 -4.84
CA ASP A 457 13.18 -32.11 -6.10
C ASP A 457 11.79 -31.65 -6.56
N VAL A 458 11.55 -30.34 -6.49
CA VAL A 458 10.27 -29.73 -6.90
C VAL A 458 9.96 -29.93 -8.39
N ASN A 459 10.98 -30.11 -9.23
CA ASN A 459 10.80 -30.24 -10.68
C ASN A 459 10.28 -31.62 -11.09
N LYS A 460 10.26 -32.59 -10.16
CA LYS A 460 9.71 -33.93 -10.40
C LYS A 460 8.21 -34.03 -10.12
N LEU A 461 7.59 -32.98 -9.57
CA LEU A 461 6.14 -32.91 -9.40
C LEU A 461 5.45 -32.85 -10.76
N GLY A 462 4.35 -33.59 -10.92
CA GLY A 462 3.66 -33.71 -12.20
C GLY A 462 2.97 -32.40 -12.58
N GLU A 463 3.06 -31.98 -13.85
CA GLU A 463 2.35 -30.77 -14.32
C GLU A 463 0.82 -30.89 -14.18
N SER A 464 0.28 -32.09 -14.34
CA SER A 464 -1.15 -32.37 -14.19
C SER A 464 -1.66 -32.22 -12.76
N GLU A 465 -0.77 -32.22 -11.77
CA GLU A 465 -1.07 -32.00 -10.36
C GLU A 465 -1.16 -30.50 -10.02
N ALA A 466 -0.71 -29.63 -10.93
CA ALA A 466 -0.77 -28.20 -10.74
C ALA A 466 -2.21 -27.69 -10.96
N VAL A 467 -2.66 -26.82 -10.06
CA VAL A 467 -3.82 -25.96 -10.29
C VAL A 467 -3.35 -24.57 -10.72
N VAL A 468 -4.06 -23.99 -11.68
CA VAL A 468 -3.77 -22.64 -12.17
C VAL A 468 -4.65 -21.63 -11.44
N LEU A 469 -4.02 -20.69 -10.76
CA LEU A 469 -4.66 -19.64 -10.00
C LEU A 469 -4.53 -18.31 -10.74
N ASP A 470 -5.66 -17.72 -11.12
CA ASP A 470 -5.66 -16.33 -11.58
C ASP A 470 -5.48 -15.40 -10.38
N VAL A 471 -4.35 -14.69 -10.38
CA VAL A 471 -3.95 -13.72 -9.35
C VAL A 471 -4.06 -12.28 -9.83
N ARG A 472 -4.55 -12.04 -11.06
CA ARG A 472 -4.73 -10.69 -11.59
C ARG A 472 -6.01 -10.08 -11.04
N GLY A 473 -5.91 -8.90 -10.44
CA GLY A 473 -7.09 -8.16 -9.97
C GLY A 473 -7.82 -8.78 -8.76
N ARG A 474 -7.29 -9.88 -8.18
CA ARG A 474 -7.83 -10.50 -6.97
C ARG A 474 -6.73 -11.06 -6.07
N SER A 475 -6.99 -11.07 -4.77
CA SER A 475 -6.10 -11.63 -3.75
C SER A 475 -6.40 -13.12 -3.58
N VAL A 476 -5.38 -13.96 -3.63
CA VAL A 476 -5.49 -15.42 -3.55
C VAL A 476 -4.72 -15.93 -2.34
N ALA A 477 -5.39 -16.69 -1.47
CA ALA A 477 -4.72 -17.40 -0.37
C ALA A 477 -4.13 -18.72 -0.85
N MET A 478 -2.94 -19.10 -0.40
CA MET A 478 -2.33 -20.41 -0.68
C MET A 478 -1.34 -20.80 0.43
N ASP A 479 -1.03 -22.09 0.55
CA ASP A 479 0.09 -22.54 1.38
C ASP A 479 1.40 -22.41 0.58
N SER A 480 2.14 -21.33 0.82
CA SER A 480 3.41 -21.07 0.11
C SER A 480 4.53 -22.07 0.44
N THR A 481 4.33 -22.94 1.43
CA THR A 481 5.30 -24.02 1.72
C THR A 481 5.18 -25.18 0.72
N ARG A 482 4.10 -25.20 -0.07
CA ARG A 482 3.92 -26.08 -1.24
C ARG A 482 4.54 -25.46 -2.49
N ALA A 483 4.82 -26.31 -3.47
CA ALA A 483 5.41 -25.92 -4.73
C ALA A 483 4.50 -24.95 -5.48
N HIS A 484 5.11 -23.91 -6.04
CA HIS A 484 4.45 -22.94 -6.88
C HIS A 484 5.43 -22.27 -7.84
N GLU A 485 4.92 -21.84 -9.00
CA GLU A 485 5.67 -21.12 -10.04
C GLU A 485 4.77 -20.09 -10.74
N VAL A 486 5.38 -19.12 -11.41
CA VAL A 486 4.64 -18.13 -12.22
C VAL A 486 4.81 -18.49 -13.68
N GLU A 487 3.71 -18.60 -14.42
CA GLU A 487 3.75 -18.80 -15.87
C GLU A 487 4.48 -17.65 -16.58
N PRO A 488 5.01 -17.87 -17.79
CA PRO A 488 5.52 -16.79 -18.63
C PRO A 488 4.49 -15.66 -18.81
N PHE A 489 4.97 -14.42 -18.93
CA PHE A 489 4.12 -13.26 -19.17
C PHE A 489 4.84 -12.17 -19.94
N GLU A 490 4.05 -11.28 -20.51
CA GLU A 490 4.50 -10.07 -21.20
C GLU A 490 3.93 -8.83 -20.51
N GLY A 491 4.65 -7.72 -20.57
CA GLY A 491 4.24 -6.43 -19.99
C GLY A 491 4.82 -6.16 -18.60
N ARG A 492 4.19 -5.22 -17.88
CA ARG A 492 4.63 -4.79 -16.55
C ARG A 492 3.82 -5.52 -15.49
N ARG A 493 4.48 -6.36 -14.69
CA ARG A 493 3.86 -7.14 -13.63
C ARG A 493 4.54 -6.89 -12.30
N TYR A 494 3.74 -6.49 -11.33
CA TYR A 494 4.11 -6.55 -9.92
C TYR A 494 3.40 -7.73 -9.27
N SER A 495 4.04 -8.41 -8.32
CA SER A 495 3.30 -9.24 -7.38
C SER A 495 3.58 -8.85 -5.94
N LEU A 496 2.53 -8.90 -5.14
CA LEU A 496 2.54 -8.73 -3.70
C LEU A 496 2.32 -10.11 -3.08
N VAL A 497 3.23 -10.52 -2.21
CA VAL A 497 3.11 -11.74 -1.42
C VAL A 497 3.13 -11.36 0.05
N TYR A 498 1.99 -11.54 0.72
CA TYR A 498 1.82 -11.30 2.14
C TYR A 498 1.96 -12.64 2.87
N PHE A 499 2.88 -12.72 3.82
CA PHE A 499 3.14 -13.96 4.53
C PHE A 499 3.60 -13.70 5.96
N THR A 500 3.58 -14.76 6.76
CA THR A 500 4.06 -14.76 8.14
C THR A 500 5.39 -15.50 8.23
N ILE A 501 6.39 -14.87 8.84
CA ILE A 501 7.65 -15.52 9.19
C ILE A 501 7.51 -16.30 10.50
N PRO A 502 8.26 -17.40 10.68
CA PRO A 502 8.26 -18.12 11.95
C PRO A 502 8.79 -17.24 13.09
N TRP A 503 8.43 -17.62 14.32
CA TRP A 503 8.89 -16.98 15.57
C TRP A 503 8.40 -15.55 15.79
N VAL A 504 7.31 -15.12 15.14
CA VAL A 504 6.72 -13.78 15.33
C VAL A 504 6.48 -13.45 16.81
N ASP A 505 6.10 -14.44 17.61
CA ASP A 505 5.86 -14.30 19.04
C ASP A 505 7.12 -13.85 19.81
N SER A 506 8.31 -14.23 19.31
CA SER A 506 9.62 -13.87 19.87
C SER A 506 10.10 -12.46 19.47
N ALA A 507 9.37 -11.73 18.62
CA ALA A 507 9.70 -10.33 18.34
C ALA A 507 9.61 -9.49 19.61
N SER A 508 10.56 -8.58 19.82
CA SER A 508 10.56 -7.69 20.99
C SER A 508 9.33 -6.79 20.99
N LYS A 509 8.93 -6.32 22.18
CA LYS A 509 7.82 -5.38 22.35
C LYS A 509 8.00 -4.13 21.48
N GLU A 510 9.20 -3.54 21.49
CA GLU A 510 9.55 -2.38 20.67
C GLU A 510 9.35 -2.63 19.16
N VAL A 511 9.74 -3.81 18.66
CA VAL A 511 9.56 -4.16 17.25
C VAL A 511 8.08 -4.33 16.91
N LYS A 512 7.29 -4.95 17.80
CA LYS A 512 5.83 -5.10 17.63
C LYS A 512 5.13 -3.74 17.61
N GLU A 513 5.48 -2.86 18.53
CA GLU A 513 4.95 -1.50 18.60
C GLU A 513 5.35 -0.66 17.38
N SER A 514 6.60 -0.75 16.92
CA SER A 514 7.05 -0.08 15.71
C SER A 514 6.27 -0.56 14.48
N CYS A 515 6.06 -1.87 14.34
CA CYS A 515 5.25 -2.45 13.26
C CYS A 515 3.83 -1.86 13.22
N ASN A 516 3.16 -1.88 14.37
CA ASN A 516 1.79 -1.41 14.48
C ASN A 516 1.70 0.10 14.24
N ASN A 517 2.48 0.89 14.99
CA ASN A 517 2.30 2.33 15.06
C ASN A 517 2.82 3.06 13.82
N GLN A 518 3.95 2.62 13.26
CA GLN A 518 4.57 3.32 12.13
C GLN A 518 4.08 2.80 10.78
N PHE A 519 3.81 1.50 10.67
CA PHE A 519 3.55 0.87 9.37
C PHE A 519 2.13 0.33 9.23
N GLY A 520 1.28 0.42 10.27
CA GLY A 520 -0.06 -0.16 10.24
C GLY A 520 -0.04 -1.69 10.09
N LEU A 521 1.02 -2.32 10.59
CA LEU A 521 1.23 -3.76 10.52
C LEU A 521 0.95 -4.38 11.89
N GLU A 522 -0.26 -4.88 12.07
CA GLU A 522 -0.68 -5.54 13.30
C GLU A 522 -0.05 -6.94 13.39
N LEU A 523 0.97 -7.11 14.22
CA LEU A 523 1.61 -8.40 14.45
C LEU A 523 0.77 -9.25 15.40
N ARG A 524 -0.02 -10.17 14.84
CA ARG A 524 -0.81 -11.13 15.62
C ARG A 524 0.04 -12.30 16.12
N PRO A 525 -0.29 -12.85 17.30
CA PRO A 525 0.33 -14.09 17.75
C PRO A 525 0.10 -15.24 16.76
N HIS A 526 1.02 -16.21 16.73
CA HIS A 526 0.94 -17.32 15.77
C HIS A 526 -0.35 -18.13 15.92
N VAL A 527 -0.74 -18.46 17.15
CA VAL A 527 -1.96 -19.24 17.45
C VAL A 527 -3.22 -18.55 16.91
N ALA A 528 -3.35 -17.25 17.14
CA ALA A 528 -4.47 -16.47 16.61
C ALA A 528 -4.46 -16.41 15.06
N SER A 529 -3.27 -16.51 14.46
CA SER A 529 -3.13 -16.55 13.01
C SER A 529 -3.59 -17.88 12.42
N GLU A 530 -3.25 -19.00 13.07
CA GLU A 530 -3.69 -20.33 12.67
C GLU A 530 -5.21 -20.47 12.63
N ASP A 531 -5.90 -19.91 13.63
CA ASP A 531 -7.36 -19.99 13.67
C ASP A 531 -7.99 -19.26 12.48
N ILE A 532 -7.44 -18.12 12.08
CA ILE A 532 -7.87 -17.43 10.86
C ILE A 532 -7.53 -18.27 9.62
N TRP A 533 -6.33 -18.86 9.54
CA TRP A 533 -5.95 -19.70 8.40
C TRP A 533 -6.86 -20.91 8.22
N LYS A 534 -7.35 -21.51 9.30
CA LYS A 534 -8.34 -22.62 9.24
C LYS A 534 -9.69 -22.17 8.67
N THR A 535 -10.08 -20.90 8.85
CA THR A 535 -11.32 -20.35 8.27
C THR A 535 -11.20 -20.00 6.81
N VAL A 536 -9.99 -19.67 6.34
CA VAL A 536 -9.73 -19.33 4.95
C VAL A 536 -9.65 -20.63 4.15
N LYS A 537 -10.70 -20.90 3.37
CA LYS A 537 -10.63 -21.97 2.38
C LYS A 537 -9.59 -21.57 1.33
N CYS A 538 -8.47 -22.29 1.28
CA CYS A 538 -7.59 -22.23 0.11
C CYS A 538 -8.46 -22.45 -1.12
N PRO A 539 -8.28 -21.64 -2.18
CA PRO A 539 -9.11 -21.77 -3.35
C PRO A 539 -8.96 -23.19 -3.87
N PHE A 540 -10.08 -23.91 -3.86
CA PHE A 540 -10.26 -25.00 -4.79
C PHE A 540 -10.05 -24.45 -6.20
N PRO A 541 -9.45 -25.23 -7.13
CA PRO A 541 -9.31 -24.83 -8.51
C PRO A 541 -10.63 -24.22 -8.96
N TYR A 542 -10.58 -23.00 -9.50
CA TYR A 542 -11.77 -22.32 -10.00
C TYR A 542 -12.49 -23.30 -10.92
N ASN A 543 -13.71 -23.71 -10.54
CA ASN A 543 -14.48 -24.71 -11.26
C ASN A 543 -14.37 -24.42 -12.76
N ARG A 544 -13.97 -25.42 -13.55
CA ARG A 544 -13.84 -25.38 -15.03
C ARG A 544 -15.10 -24.89 -15.77
N GLY A 545 -16.21 -24.60 -15.07
CA GLY A 545 -17.50 -24.22 -15.62
C GLY A 545 -17.73 -22.75 -15.93
N PHE A 546 -16.82 -21.84 -15.55
CA PHE A 546 -16.83 -20.46 -16.07
C PHE A 546 -15.76 -20.32 -17.15
N ALA A 547 -16.00 -20.93 -18.30
CA ALA A 547 -15.31 -20.54 -19.52
C ALA A 547 -15.47 -19.03 -19.65
N ALA A 548 -14.36 -18.29 -19.66
CA ALA A 548 -14.38 -16.90 -20.09
C ALA A 548 -15.09 -16.89 -21.45
N LYS A 549 -16.21 -16.16 -21.55
CA LYS A 549 -16.84 -15.90 -22.85
C LYS A 549 -15.70 -15.46 -23.78
N PRO A 550 -15.48 -16.14 -24.92
CA PRO A 550 -14.46 -15.71 -25.85
C PRO A 550 -14.72 -14.23 -26.17
N ALA A 551 -13.66 -13.42 -26.15
CA ALA A 551 -13.74 -12.07 -26.67
C ALA A 551 -14.20 -12.23 -28.12
N SER A 552 -15.42 -11.78 -28.43
CA SER A 552 -15.93 -11.74 -29.79
C SER A 552 -15.00 -10.85 -30.62
N ASP A 553 -14.53 -11.41 -31.73
CA ASP A 553 -13.76 -10.71 -32.76
C ASP A 553 -14.47 -9.46 -33.29
#